data_AF-A0A6I9R668-F1
#
_entry.id   AF-A0A6I9R668-F1
#
_cell.length_a   1.000
_cell.length_b   1.000
_cell.length_c   1.000
_cell.angle_alpha   90.00
_cell.angle_beta   90.00
_cell.angle_gamma   90.00
#
_symmetry.space_group_name_H-M   'P 1'
#
loop_
_entity.id
_entity.type
_entity.pdbx_description
1 polymer ?
#
loop_
_entity_poly.entity_id
_entity_poly.type
_entity_poly.pdbx_seq_one_letter_code
_entity_poly.pdbx_strand_id
1 'polypeptide(L)'
;MGSEGPSVITIHVTGFKKFHGVSENPTEKIVRNLKEFMEKKGLPKGLVLGNCKVLETAGQGALGPLYKLLESSVTGRDNESSNVGQVIWIHFGVNSGATKFAVENRAFNEATFRCPDELGWKPQRLPIVPSDGGISRMCETSLPVNEIVHGLAKLGYDVIPSDDAGRFVCNYVYYHSLRFAEQHRIKSLFVPLHKCLFHLDL
;
A
#
# COMPACT_ATOMS: atom_id res chain seq x y z
N MET A 1 -37.92 -4.30 9.33
CA MET A 1 -37.01 -4.50 8.18
C MET A 1 -36.05 -3.32 8.16
N GLY A 2 -35.01 -3.35 9.01
CA GLY A 2 -34.00 -2.30 9.03
C GLY A 2 -33.06 -2.52 7.85
N SER A 3 -33.14 -1.67 6.83
CA SER A 3 -32.12 -1.64 5.78
C SER A 3 -30.83 -1.13 6.41
N GLU A 4 -29.89 -2.03 6.69
CA GLU A 4 -28.51 -1.62 6.93
C GLU A 4 -28.06 -0.84 5.70
N GLY A 5 -27.76 0.45 5.89
CA GLY A 5 -27.20 1.27 4.82
C GLY A 5 -25.90 0.63 4.30
N PRO A 6 -25.51 0.89 3.05
CA PRO A 6 -24.30 0.30 2.49
C PRO A 6 -23.09 0.66 3.37
N SER A 7 -22.30 -0.35 3.74
CA SER A 7 -21.10 -0.15 4.54
C SER A 7 -20.13 0.77 3.79
N VAL A 8 -19.75 1.87 4.44
CA VAL A 8 -18.82 2.85 3.86
C VAL A 8 -17.42 2.23 3.81
N ILE A 9 -16.72 2.37 2.69
CA ILE A 9 -15.32 1.97 2.52
C ILE A 9 -14.46 3.22 2.47
N THR A 10 -13.56 3.38 3.44
CA THR A 10 -12.55 4.44 3.43
C THR A 10 -11.24 3.90 2.89
N ILE A 11 -10.76 4.47 1.79
CA ILE A 11 -9.46 4.14 1.19
C ILE A 11 -8.44 5.20 1.56
N HIS A 12 -7.35 4.78 2.16
CA HIS A 12 -6.16 5.60 2.36
C HIS A 12 -5.07 5.14 1.39
N VAL A 13 -4.28 6.08 0.90
CA VAL A 13 -3.29 5.81 -0.14
C VAL A 13 -1.94 6.35 0.26
N THR A 14 -0.90 5.55 0.02
CA THR A 14 0.48 6.03 0.10
C THR A 14 1.25 5.76 -1.18
N GLY A 15 2.32 6.53 -1.36
CA GLY A 15 3.32 6.37 -2.40
C GLY A 15 4.68 6.70 -1.82
N PHE A 16 5.71 6.68 -2.65
CA PHE A 16 7.07 6.95 -2.22
C PHE A 16 7.65 8.17 -2.92
N LYS A 17 8.50 8.93 -2.22
CA LYS A 17 9.32 9.96 -2.81
C LYS A 17 10.27 9.38 -3.86
N LYS A 18 10.97 10.25 -4.59
CA LYS A 18 12.08 9.85 -5.45
C LYS A 18 13.14 8.99 -4.74
N PHE A 19 13.88 8.23 -5.52
CA PHE A 19 14.96 7.36 -5.07
C PHE A 19 16.01 7.21 -6.18
N HIS A 20 17.29 7.06 -5.80
CA HIS A 20 18.39 6.78 -6.74
C HIS A 20 18.50 7.78 -7.91
N GLY A 21 18.42 9.07 -7.63
CA GLY A 21 18.68 10.12 -8.64
C GLY A 21 17.61 10.24 -9.73
N VAL A 22 16.49 9.52 -9.63
CA VAL A 22 15.33 9.77 -10.49
C VAL A 22 14.71 11.12 -10.09
N SER A 23 14.40 11.97 -11.06
CA SER A 23 13.84 13.31 -10.79
C SER A 23 12.49 13.24 -10.08
N GLU A 24 11.65 12.27 -10.43
CA GLU A 24 10.33 12.08 -9.86
C GLU A 24 9.95 10.59 -9.77
N ASN A 25 9.32 10.20 -8.66
CA ASN A 25 8.70 8.89 -8.53
C ASN A 25 7.25 8.98 -9.04
N PRO A 26 6.81 8.15 -9.99
CA PRO A 26 5.44 8.24 -10.48
C PRO A 26 4.37 8.02 -9.39
N THR A 27 4.67 7.25 -8.35
CA THR A 27 3.75 7.07 -7.22
C THR A 27 3.59 8.34 -6.38
N GLU A 28 4.62 9.19 -6.33
CA GLU A 28 4.52 10.51 -5.71
C GLU A 28 3.56 11.41 -6.49
N LYS A 29 3.66 11.43 -7.83
CA LYS A 29 2.73 12.17 -8.70
C LYS A 29 1.29 11.68 -8.53
N ILE A 30 1.06 10.36 -8.58
CA ILE A 30 -0.27 9.77 -8.38
C ILE A 30 -0.87 10.23 -7.06
N VAL A 31 -0.15 10.04 -5.95
CA VAL A 31 -0.71 10.27 -4.62
C VAL A 31 -0.97 11.75 -4.34
N ARG A 32 -0.15 12.65 -4.88
CA ARG A 32 -0.38 14.10 -4.78
C ARG A 32 -1.62 14.54 -5.57
N ASN A 33 -1.85 13.97 -6.74
CA ASN A 33 -2.94 14.37 -7.64
C ASN A 33 -4.24 13.60 -7.40
N LEU A 34 -4.22 12.50 -6.63
CA LEU A 34 -5.35 11.59 -6.48
C LEU A 34 -6.61 12.27 -5.97
N LYS A 35 -6.48 13.16 -4.97
CA LYS A 35 -7.63 13.86 -4.39
C LYS A 35 -8.34 14.72 -5.43
N GLU A 36 -7.60 15.58 -6.11
CA GLU A 36 -8.15 16.46 -7.16
C GLU A 36 -8.74 15.65 -8.32
N PHE A 37 -8.05 14.57 -8.72
CA PHE A 37 -8.55 13.68 -9.77
C PHE A 37 -9.91 13.06 -9.38
N MET A 38 -10.05 12.59 -8.13
CA MET A 38 -11.29 11.98 -7.64
C MET A 38 -12.42 13.00 -7.43
N GLU A 39 -12.09 14.24 -7.07
CA GLU A 39 -13.07 15.34 -7.02
C GLU A 39 -13.63 15.65 -8.41
N LYS A 40 -12.79 15.62 -9.46
CA LYS A 40 -13.21 15.84 -10.85
C LYS A 40 -13.98 14.65 -11.45
N LYS A 41 -13.53 13.42 -11.19
CA LYS A 41 -14.14 12.19 -11.75
C LYS A 41 -15.35 11.71 -10.97
N GLY A 42 -15.45 12.09 -9.70
CA GLY A 42 -16.42 11.54 -8.76
C GLY A 42 -15.93 10.22 -8.14
N LEU A 43 -16.38 9.95 -6.91
CA LEU A 43 -16.15 8.69 -6.22
C LEU A 43 -17.37 7.77 -6.34
N PRO A 44 -17.19 6.44 -6.43
CA PRO A 44 -18.29 5.50 -6.34
C PRO A 44 -19.08 5.69 -5.04
N LYS A 45 -20.39 5.45 -5.09
CA LYS A 45 -21.27 5.54 -3.91
C LYS A 45 -20.77 4.60 -2.82
N GLY A 46 -20.62 5.11 -1.60
CA GLY A 46 -20.13 4.35 -0.45
C GLY A 46 -18.60 4.29 -0.32
N LEU A 47 -17.85 4.95 -1.20
CA LEU A 47 -16.39 5.04 -1.12
C LEU A 47 -15.94 6.45 -0.69
N VAL A 48 -15.07 6.50 0.31
CA VAL A 48 -14.48 7.73 0.84
C VAL A 48 -12.97 7.67 0.63
N LEU A 49 -12.39 8.73 0.06
CA LEU A 49 -10.95 8.89 0.01
C LEU A 49 -10.48 9.55 1.32
N GLY A 50 -9.67 8.82 2.08
CA GLY A 50 -9.02 9.28 3.31
C GLY A 50 -7.67 9.95 3.04
N ASN A 51 -6.68 9.61 3.87
CA ASN A 51 -5.33 10.18 3.75
C ASN A 51 -4.64 9.76 2.45
N CYS A 52 -4.05 10.72 1.75
CA CYS A 52 -3.11 10.50 0.67
C CYS A 52 -1.74 11.01 1.11
N LYS A 53 -0.74 10.14 1.28
CA LYS A 53 0.57 10.54 1.80
C LYS A 53 1.74 9.93 1.05
N VAL A 54 2.70 10.77 0.69
CA VAL A 54 3.98 10.35 0.13
C VAL A 54 4.97 10.10 1.28
N LEU A 55 5.50 8.89 1.35
CA LEU A 55 6.49 8.44 2.33
C LEU A 55 7.91 8.62 1.78
N GLU A 56 8.89 8.75 2.67
CA GLU A 56 10.30 8.66 2.29
C GLU A 56 10.60 7.27 1.71
N THR A 57 11.48 7.19 0.70
CA THR A 57 12.00 5.88 0.23
C THR A 57 13.10 5.40 1.15
N ALA A 58 12.79 5.29 2.44
CA ALA A 58 13.69 4.87 3.49
C ALA A 58 12.95 3.99 4.49
N GLY A 59 13.45 2.78 4.77
CA GLY A 59 12.73 1.80 5.58
C GLY A 59 12.46 2.32 6.99
N GLN A 60 13.53 2.60 7.75
CA GLN A 60 13.43 3.18 9.08
C GLN A 60 12.85 4.61 9.06
N GLY A 61 13.22 5.42 8.05
CA GLY A 61 12.75 6.80 7.91
C GLY A 61 11.24 6.94 7.66
N ALA A 62 10.63 5.96 6.98
CA ALA A 62 9.20 5.94 6.70
C ALA A 62 8.36 5.41 7.87
N LEU A 63 8.96 4.75 8.85
CA LEU A 63 8.25 3.96 9.86
C LEU A 63 7.37 4.82 10.77
N GLY A 64 7.93 5.88 11.37
CA GLY A 64 7.18 6.80 12.23
C GLY A 64 5.99 7.45 11.51
N PRO A 65 6.22 8.07 10.33
CA PRO A 65 5.13 8.59 9.50
C PRO A 65 4.07 7.54 9.14
N LEU A 66 4.48 6.31 8.80
CA LEU A 66 3.57 5.22 8.47
C LEU A 66 2.67 4.86 9.65
N TYR A 67 3.23 4.57 10.82
CA TYR A 67 2.43 4.18 11.99
C TYR A 67 1.48 5.29 12.43
N LYS A 68 1.93 6.55 12.41
CA LYS A 68 1.07 7.70 12.71
C LYS A 68 -0.16 7.76 11.78
N LEU A 69 0.03 7.45 10.50
CA LEU A 69 -1.07 7.40 9.53
C LEU A 69 -2.01 6.21 9.81
N LEU A 70 -1.45 5.02 10.03
CA LEU A 70 -2.21 3.80 10.31
C LEU A 70 -3.07 3.98 11.59
N GLU A 71 -2.48 4.47 12.67
CA GLU A 71 -3.15 4.77 13.94
C GLU A 71 -4.28 5.80 13.77
N SER A 72 -4.06 6.85 12.99
CA SER A 72 -5.10 7.85 12.71
C SER A 72 -6.32 7.27 12.00
N SER A 73 -6.18 6.16 11.27
CA SER A 73 -7.29 5.50 10.57
C SER A 73 -8.15 4.60 11.46
N VAL A 74 -7.65 4.27 12.66
CA VAL A 74 -8.33 3.38 13.63
C VAL A 74 -8.74 4.10 14.90
N THR A 75 -8.19 5.28 15.17
CA THR A 75 -8.55 6.11 16.33
C THR A 75 -10.06 6.41 16.34
N GLY A 76 -10.75 6.09 17.43
CA GLY A 76 -12.20 6.31 17.60
C GLY A 76 -13.10 5.18 17.08
N ARG A 77 -12.54 4.11 16.51
CA ARG A 77 -13.31 2.92 16.09
C ARG A 77 -13.65 1.94 17.22
N ASP A 78 -12.94 2.02 18.34
CA ASP A 78 -13.10 1.08 19.46
C ASP A 78 -14.33 1.37 20.34
N ASN A 79 -15.02 2.51 20.14
CA ASN A 79 -16.03 3.01 21.07
C ASN A 79 -17.50 2.87 20.62
N GLU A 80 -17.85 2.54 19.37
CA GLU A 80 -19.26 2.43 18.98
C GLU A 80 -19.60 1.32 17.99
N SER A 81 -20.85 0.87 18.13
CA SER A 81 -21.47 -0.35 17.65
C SER A 81 -21.80 -0.39 16.14
N SER A 82 -21.75 -1.62 15.62
CA SER A 82 -22.52 -2.17 14.49
C SER A 82 -22.44 -1.58 13.08
N ASN A 83 -21.80 -0.43 12.84
CA ASN A 83 -21.65 0.13 11.49
C ASN A 83 -20.27 0.76 11.22
N VAL A 84 -19.20 0.11 11.72
CA VAL A 84 -17.84 0.57 11.45
C VAL A 84 -17.50 0.25 10.00
N GLY A 85 -17.51 1.26 9.14
CA GLY A 85 -17.11 1.14 7.74
C GLY A 85 -15.71 0.52 7.56
N GLN A 86 -15.47 -0.15 6.44
CA GLN A 86 -14.19 -0.80 6.16
C GLN A 86 -13.09 0.24 5.89
N VAL A 87 -11.91 0.09 6.51
CA VAL A 87 -10.71 0.84 6.11
C VAL A 87 -9.79 -0.05 5.29
N ILE A 88 -9.29 0.51 4.20
CA ILE A 88 -8.32 -0.13 3.30
C ILE A 88 -7.16 0.84 3.06
N TRP A 89 -5.93 0.38 3.31
CA TRP A 89 -4.71 1.05 2.90
C TRP A 89 -4.23 0.49 1.57
N ILE A 90 -3.94 1.36 0.61
CA ILE A 90 -3.33 1.01 -0.68
C ILE A 90 -1.98 1.70 -0.76
N HIS A 91 -0.92 0.92 -0.88
CA HIS A 91 0.44 1.40 -1.00
C HIS A 91 0.90 1.23 -2.45
N PHE A 92 1.26 2.32 -3.10
CA PHE A 92 1.83 2.29 -4.44
C PHE A 92 3.36 2.32 -4.35
N GLY A 93 4.00 1.43 -5.10
CA GLY A 93 5.45 1.39 -5.27
C GLY A 93 5.85 1.43 -6.72
N VAL A 94 7.16 1.44 -6.99
CA VAL A 94 7.68 1.33 -8.36
C VAL A 94 8.48 0.05 -8.49
N ASN A 95 8.16 -0.75 -9.49
CA ASN A 95 8.98 -1.86 -9.92
C ASN A 95 9.51 -1.59 -11.34
N SER A 96 10.77 -1.17 -11.42
CA SER A 96 11.41 -0.83 -12.70
C SER A 96 11.67 -2.04 -13.59
N GLY A 97 11.70 -3.25 -13.03
CA GLY A 97 11.94 -4.49 -13.79
C GLY A 97 10.65 -5.19 -14.23
N ALA A 98 9.49 -4.79 -13.71
CA ALA A 98 8.21 -5.36 -14.11
C ALA A 98 7.86 -4.96 -15.54
N THR A 99 7.09 -5.78 -16.24
CA THR A 99 6.48 -5.44 -17.54
C THR A 99 4.97 -5.22 -17.45
N LYS A 100 4.39 -5.48 -16.27
CA LYS A 100 2.95 -5.44 -15.99
C LYS A 100 2.69 -4.76 -14.66
N PHE A 101 1.46 -4.29 -14.44
CA PHE A 101 1.02 -3.98 -13.08
C PHE A 101 0.96 -5.26 -12.25
N ALA A 102 1.25 -5.16 -10.96
CA ALA A 102 1.08 -6.27 -10.05
C ALA A 102 0.24 -5.85 -8.84
N VAL A 103 -0.41 -6.82 -8.22
CA VAL A 103 -1.10 -6.68 -6.93
C VAL A 103 -0.52 -7.72 -5.98
N GLU A 104 0.09 -7.26 -4.89
CA GLU A 104 0.85 -8.14 -4.00
C GLU A 104 -0.06 -8.87 -3.00
N ASN A 105 0.01 -10.20 -2.97
CA ASN A 105 -0.64 -11.06 -1.99
C ASN A 105 0.01 -10.98 -0.60
N ARG A 106 1.33 -10.74 -0.55
CA ARG A 106 2.10 -10.93 0.69
C ARG A 106 3.35 -10.06 0.79
N ALA A 107 3.83 -9.94 2.01
CA ALA A 107 5.13 -9.37 2.35
C ALA A 107 5.94 -10.36 3.21
N PHE A 108 7.25 -10.32 3.05
CA PHE A 108 8.20 -11.12 3.83
C PHE A 108 8.72 -10.33 5.02
N ASN A 109 8.94 -10.97 6.17
CA ASN A 109 9.59 -10.40 7.35
C ASN A 109 11.10 -10.21 7.13
N GLU A 110 11.51 -9.69 5.97
CA GLU A 110 12.90 -9.62 5.57
C GLU A 110 13.26 -8.24 5.01
N ALA A 111 14.30 -7.66 5.61
CA ALA A 111 15.00 -6.50 5.09
C ALA A 111 16.38 -6.93 4.56
N THR A 112 16.46 -7.10 3.23
CA THR A 112 17.72 -7.39 2.52
C THR A 112 17.83 -6.44 1.34
N PHE A 113 18.42 -5.26 1.59
CA PHE A 113 18.41 -4.16 0.63
C PHE A 113 19.59 -4.28 -0.32
N ARG A 114 19.32 -4.39 -1.62
CA ARG A 114 20.38 -4.53 -2.67
C ARG A 114 21.31 -3.31 -2.73
N CYS A 115 20.79 -2.15 -2.37
CA CYS A 115 21.44 -0.84 -2.36
C CYS A 115 21.00 -0.08 -1.10
N PRO A 116 21.73 0.95 -0.66
CA PRO A 116 21.24 1.84 0.40
C PRO A 116 19.89 2.43 0.01
N ASP A 117 19.03 2.64 1.00
CA ASP A 117 17.83 3.46 0.85
C ASP A 117 18.19 4.96 0.81
N GLU A 118 17.19 5.83 0.69
CA GLU A 118 17.43 7.29 0.53
C GLU A 118 18.14 7.92 1.75
N LEU A 119 18.13 7.26 2.91
CA LEU A 119 18.83 7.69 4.12
C LEU A 119 20.10 6.88 4.39
N GLY A 120 20.54 6.07 3.43
CA GLY A 120 21.80 5.32 3.51
C GLY A 120 21.70 3.97 4.21
N TRP A 121 20.51 3.53 4.64
CA TRP A 121 20.36 2.26 5.34
C TRP A 121 20.37 1.09 4.34
N LYS A 122 21.23 0.08 4.60
CA LYS A 122 21.39 -1.10 3.75
C LYS A 122 21.42 -2.40 4.60
N PRO A 123 20.29 -2.81 5.19
CA PRO A 123 20.21 -4.03 5.98
C PRO A 123 20.47 -5.27 5.11
N GLN A 124 21.01 -6.33 5.73
CA GLN A 124 21.25 -7.63 5.10
C GLN A 124 20.68 -8.73 5.98
N ARG A 125 19.72 -9.52 5.46
CA ARG A 125 19.11 -10.68 6.13
C ARG A 125 18.58 -10.36 7.53
N LEU A 126 17.99 -9.18 7.68
CA LEU A 126 17.50 -8.68 8.97
C LEU A 126 15.98 -8.90 9.05
N PRO A 127 15.43 -9.51 10.11
CA PRO A 127 13.99 -9.54 10.30
C PRO A 127 13.44 -8.11 10.47
N ILE A 128 12.36 -7.79 9.75
CA ILE A 128 11.71 -6.46 9.85
C ILE A 128 11.16 -6.27 11.27
N VAL A 129 10.44 -7.27 11.77
CA VAL A 129 9.94 -7.35 13.15
C VAL A 129 10.48 -8.62 13.80
N PRO A 130 11.52 -8.53 14.65
CA PRO A 130 12.13 -9.70 15.28
C PRO A 130 11.17 -10.55 16.11
N SER A 131 10.16 -9.93 16.74
CA SER A 131 9.16 -10.64 17.55
C SER A 131 8.23 -11.55 16.75
N ASP A 132 8.13 -11.34 15.43
CA ASP A 132 7.26 -12.14 14.57
C ASP A 132 7.96 -13.42 14.05
N GLY A 133 9.24 -13.60 14.39
CA GLY A 133 10.06 -14.75 14.01
C GLY A 133 11.15 -14.41 12.99
N GLY A 134 11.65 -15.44 12.29
CA GLY A 134 12.74 -15.31 11.32
C GLY A 134 12.33 -14.66 10.00
N ILE A 135 13.32 -14.44 9.12
CA ILE A 135 13.15 -13.75 7.84
C ILE A 135 12.20 -14.46 6.84
N SER A 136 11.97 -15.76 7.02
CA SER A 136 11.05 -16.54 6.19
C SER A 136 9.58 -16.36 6.57
N ARG A 137 9.29 -15.67 7.69
CA ARG A 137 7.92 -15.34 8.07
C ARG A 137 7.29 -14.44 7.01
N MET A 138 6.01 -14.62 6.75
CA MET A 138 5.23 -13.82 5.81
C MET A 138 3.95 -13.31 6.47
N CYS A 139 3.46 -12.18 5.97
CA CYS A 139 2.11 -11.69 6.21
C CYS A 139 1.38 -11.64 4.86
N GLU A 140 0.11 -12.02 4.85
CA GLU A 140 -0.73 -12.03 3.63
C GLU A 140 -1.90 -11.04 3.77
N THR A 141 -2.32 -10.46 2.65
CA THR A 141 -3.52 -9.61 2.64
C THR A 141 -4.79 -10.44 2.75
N SER A 142 -5.78 -9.92 3.46
CA SER A 142 -7.14 -10.49 3.50
C SER A 142 -8.04 -10.00 2.34
N LEU A 143 -7.49 -9.21 1.41
CA LEU A 143 -8.18 -8.79 0.20
C LEU A 143 -8.10 -9.88 -0.88
N PRO A 144 -9.17 -10.07 -1.69
CA PRO A 144 -9.20 -11.10 -2.72
C PRO A 144 -8.41 -10.63 -3.94
N VAL A 145 -7.08 -10.76 -3.90
CA VAL A 145 -6.17 -10.27 -4.96
C VAL A 145 -6.54 -10.81 -6.33
N ASN A 146 -6.85 -12.11 -6.46
CA ASN A 146 -7.24 -12.70 -7.73
C ASN A 146 -8.53 -12.08 -8.31
N GLU A 147 -9.50 -11.72 -7.46
CA GLU A 147 -10.72 -11.04 -7.90
C GLU A 147 -10.46 -9.59 -8.30
N ILE A 148 -9.60 -8.90 -7.56
CA ILE A 148 -9.16 -7.53 -7.89
C ILE A 148 -8.47 -7.53 -9.25
N VAL A 149 -7.51 -8.42 -9.46
CA VAL A 149 -6.78 -8.58 -10.72
C VAL A 149 -7.75 -8.91 -11.85
N HIS A 150 -8.67 -9.86 -11.65
CA HIS A 150 -9.67 -10.23 -12.66
C HIS A 150 -10.58 -9.06 -13.01
N GLY A 151 -11.01 -8.27 -12.02
CA GLY A 151 -11.81 -7.07 -12.22
C GLY A 151 -11.07 -6.01 -13.03
N LEU A 152 -9.80 -5.76 -12.70
CA LEU A 152 -8.95 -4.82 -13.44
C LEU A 152 -8.66 -5.31 -14.87
N ALA A 153 -8.42 -6.61 -15.08
CA ALA A 153 -8.20 -7.19 -16.40
C ALA A 153 -9.43 -7.03 -17.29
N LYS A 154 -10.65 -7.17 -16.75
CA LYS A 154 -11.90 -6.89 -17.48
C LYS A 154 -12.05 -5.43 -17.92
N LEU A 155 -11.40 -4.51 -17.22
CA LEU A 155 -11.33 -3.09 -17.61
C LEU A 155 -10.23 -2.80 -18.63
N GLY A 156 -9.48 -3.83 -19.07
CA GLY A 156 -8.42 -3.71 -20.08
C GLY A 156 -7.03 -3.41 -19.52
N TYR A 157 -6.83 -3.46 -18.20
CA TYR A 157 -5.50 -3.28 -17.59
C TYR A 157 -4.68 -4.57 -17.64
N ASP A 158 -3.40 -4.48 -18.04
CA ASP A 158 -2.46 -5.61 -17.96
C ASP A 158 -1.90 -5.72 -16.53
N VAL A 159 -2.52 -6.59 -15.73
CA VAL A 159 -2.26 -6.74 -14.30
C VAL A 159 -2.22 -8.21 -13.89
N ILE A 160 -1.35 -8.55 -12.95
CA ILE A 160 -1.15 -9.92 -12.45
C ILE A 160 -1.14 -9.95 -10.91
N PRO A 161 -1.51 -11.06 -10.27
CA PRO A 161 -1.19 -11.25 -8.86
C PRO A 161 0.33 -11.41 -8.71
N SER A 162 0.87 -10.95 -7.59
CA SER A 162 2.28 -11.12 -7.24
C SER A 162 2.39 -11.62 -5.81
N ASP A 163 3.38 -12.47 -5.59
CA ASP A 163 3.62 -13.17 -4.34
C ASP A 163 4.94 -12.73 -3.70
N ASP A 164 5.57 -11.68 -4.25
CA ASP A 164 6.89 -11.22 -3.89
C ASP A 164 7.04 -9.70 -4.11
N ALA A 165 6.80 -8.95 -3.04
CA ALA A 165 7.00 -7.51 -2.99
C ALA A 165 8.49 -7.07 -2.96
N GLY A 166 9.43 -7.99 -3.20
CA GLY A 166 10.87 -7.79 -3.07
C GLY A 166 11.31 -7.72 -1.60
N ARG A 167 12.58 -7.37 -1.35
CA ARG A 167 13.19 -7.29 0.00
C ARG A 167 13.65 -5.88 0.34
N PHE A 168 13.08 -4.88 -0.33
CA PHE A 168 13.44 -3.45 -0.21
C PHE A 168 12.37 -2.67 0.56
N VAL A 169 12.40 -1.33 0.50
CA VAL A 169 11.49 -0.42 1.23
C VAL A 169 10.01 -0.72 0.98
N CYS A 170 9.63 -1.14 -0.23
CA CYS A 170 8.25 -1.52 -0.56
C CYS A 170 7.74 -2.65 0.32
N ASN A 171 8.45 -3.79 0.34
CA ASN A 171 8.17 -4.91 1.23
C ASN A 171 8.24 -4.52 2.71
N TYR A 172 9.21 -3.68 3.08
CA TYR A 172 9.36 -3.20 4.45
C TYR A 172 8.08 -2.50 4.95
N VAL A 173 7.58 -1.53 4.18
CA VAL A 173 6.33 -0.81 4.50
C VAL A 173 5.12 -1.73 4.43
N TYR A 174 5.06 -2.63 3.44
CA TYR A 174 3.93 -3.53 3.28
C TYR A 174 3.81 -4.52 4.43
N TYR A 175 4.93 -5.09 4.89
CA TYR A 175 4.97 -6.00 6.03
C TYR A 175 4.42 -5.33 7.31
N HIS A 176 4.90 -4.12 7.64
CA HIS A 176 4.38 -3.36 8.77
C HIS A 176 2.88 -3.07 8.64
N SER A 177 2.42 -2.76 7.43
CA SER A 177 1.04 -2.39 7.16
C SER A 177 0.09 -3.60 7.21
N LEU A 178 0.51 -4.77 6.72
CA LEU A 178 -0.24 -6.03 6.84
C LEU A 178 -0.33 -6.48 8.30
N ARG A 179 0.80 -6.43 9.03
CA ARG A 179 0.84 -6.75 10.46
C ARG A 179 -0.10 -5.85 11.26
N PHE A 180 -0.07 -4.54 11.01
CA PHE A 180 -0.98 -3.60 11.66
C PHE A 180 -2.44 -3.88 11.25
N ALA A 181 -2.69 -4.17 9.97
CA ALA A 181 -4.02 -4.44 9.46
C ALA A 181 -4.67 -5.65 10.14
N GLU A 182 -3.92 -6.74 10.32
CA GLU A 182 -4.34 -7.92 11.06
C GLU A 182 -4.73 -7.59 12.50
N GLN A 183 -3.92 -6.80 13.20
CA GLN A 183 -4.14 -6.42 14.61
C GLN A 183 -5.37 -5.52 14.80
N HIS A 184 -5.69 -4.68 13.83
CA HIS A 184 -6.74 -3.65 13.95
C HIS A 184 -7.98 -3.89 13.06
N ARG A 185 -8.10 -5.09 12.47
CA ARG A 185 -9.23 -5.47 11.59
C ARG A 185 -9.48 -4.49 10.43
N ILE A 186 -8.40 -3.87 9.94
CA ILE A 186 -8.42 -3.11 8.68
C ILE A 186 -7.77 -3.95 7.58
N LYS A 187 -7.69 -3.43 6.36
CA LYS A 187 -7.07 -4.13 5.22
C LYS A 187 -5.93 -3.30 4.65
N SER A 188 -4.93 -3.96 4.07
CA SER A 188 -3.81 -3.32 3.38
C SER A 188 -3.49 -4.08 2.10
N LEU A 189 -3.10 -3.34 1.06
CA LEU A 189 -2.72 -3.85 -0.25
C LEU A 189 -1.50 -3.09 -0.76
N PHE A 190 -0.59 -3.77 -1.45
CA PHE A 190 0.51 -3.13 -2.15
C PHE A 190 0.38 -3.34 -3.67
N VAL A 191 0.61 -2.29 -4.44
CA VAL A 191 0.48 -2.27 -5.89
C VAL A 191 1.74 -1.67 -6.50
N PRO A 192 2.73 -2.48 -6.92
CA PRO A 192 3.87 -1.98 -7.67
C PRO A 192 3.45 -1.56 -9.08
N LEU A 193 3.86 -0.35 -9.44
CA LEU A 193 3.60 0.24 -10.75
C LEU A 193 4.86 0.18 -11.61
N HIS A 194 4.67 -0.08 -12.90
CA HIS A 194 5.74 -0.06 -13.87
C HIS A 194 6.00 1.37 -14.39
N LYS A 195 7.27 1.73 -14.57
CA LYS A 195 7.68 3.10 -14.98
C LYS A 195 7.11 3.55 -16.33
N CYS A 196 6.94 2.66 -17.32
CA CYS A 196 6.48 3.08 -18.65
C CYS A 196 4.97 3.35 -18.73
N LEU A 197 4.19 3.03 -17.70
CA LEU A 197 2.74 3.31 -17.68
C LEU A 197 2.42 4.79 -17.41
N PHE A 198 3.43 5.62 -17.18
CA PHE A 198 3.30 7.03 -16.81
C PHE A 198 3.51 8.03 -17.96
N HIS A 199 3.57 7.55 -19.21
CA HIS A 199 3.32 8.39 -20.39
C HIS A 199 1.81 8.60 -20.67
N LEU A 200 0.94 8.08 -19.79
CA LEU A 200 -0.48 8.43 -19.79
C LEU A 200 -0.65 9.69 -18.95
N ASP A 201 -1.00 10.79 -19.60
CA ASP A 201 -1.28 12.10 -19.01
C ASP A 201 -2.36 11.99 -17.91
N LEU A 202 -1.89 11.95 -16.65
CA LEU A 202 -2.63 12.36 -15.45
C LEU A 202 -2.23 13.79 -15.08
#